data_AF-A0AAU7Q7V2-F1
#
_entry.id   AF-A0AAU7Q7V2-F1
#
_cell.length_a   1.000
_cell.length_b   1.000
_cell.length_c   1.000
_cell.angle_alpha   90.00
_cell.angle_beta   90.00
_cell.angle_gamma   90.00
#
_symmetry.space_group_name_H-M   'P 1'
#
loop_
_entity.id
_entity.type
_entity.pdbx_description
1 polymer ?
#
loop_
_entity_poly.entity_id
_entity_poly.type
_entity_poly.pdbx_seq_one_letter_code
_entity_poly.pdbx_strand_id
1 'polypeptide(L)'
;MSISPTGRDMVIARLNSDNSISIPKGFKGKRLADIVYKLGKGQSNIIYRNKTDDCENFADELSKLLNIIDDNPLLQEAADYIEEFIHKDFTLAANLRKGIAFHYGPLPGSVRIMVENLIKDEQVKFVACTSTLAEGINLPAKNLFLKKSYSADYAPTIGALRRCEDK
;
A
#
# COMPACT_ATOMS: atom_id res chain seq x y z
N MET A 1 1.32 -13.50 9.35
CA MET A 1 0.00 -13.63 9.95
C MET A 1 -0.39 -15.09 9.92
N SER A 2 -1.18 -15.56 10.88
CA SER A 2 -1.94 -16.81 10.73
C SER A 2 -3.36 -16.45 10.35
N ILE A 3 -3.94 -17.21 9.43
CA ILE A 3 -5.35 -17.09 9.03
C ILE A 3 -6.02 -18.34 9.57
N SER A 4 -6.90 -18.16 10.55
CA SER A 4 -7.64 -19.26 11.15
C SER A 4 -9.13 -18.98 11.02
N PRO A 5 -9.94 -19.94 10.55
CA PRO A 5 -11.39 -19.81 10.64
C PRO A 5 -11.79 -19.77 12.11
N THR A 6 -12.58 -18.78 12.53
CA THR A 6 -13.13 -18.73 13.90
C THR A 6 -14.62 -18.43 13.82
N GLY A 7 -15.45 -19.47 13.98
CA GLY A 7 -16.89 -19.36 13.78
C GLY A 7 -17.27 -19.16 12.30
N ARG A 8 -18.01 -18.07 12.00
CA ARG A 8 -18.43 -17.73 10.63
C ARG A 8 -17.44 -16.80 9.90
N ASP A 9 -16.50 -16.20 10.60
CA ASP A 9 -15.60 -15.18 10.04
C ASP A 9 -14.17 -15.70 9.87
N MET A 10 -13.41 -15.04 8.99
CA MET A 10 -11.97 -15.27 8.82
C MET A 10 -11.20 -14.33 9.74
N VAL A 11 -10.52 -14.86 10.74
CA VAL A 11 -9.69 -14.04 11.63
C VAL A 11 -8.27 -13.99 11.06
N ILE A 12 -7.80 -12.78 10.73
CA ILE A 12 -6.42 -12.51 10.34
C ILE A 12 -5.68 -12.04 11.59
N ALA A 13 -4.83 -12.90 12.14
CA ALA A 13 -4.02 -12.60 13.30
C ALA A 13 -2.63 -12.11 12.88
N ARG A 14 -2.21 -10.98 13.44
CA ARG A 14 -0.88 -10.41 13.21
C ARG A 14 0.18 -11.31 13.86
N LEU A 15 1.27 -11.58 13.12
CA LEU A 15 2.38 -12.37 13.66
C LEU A 15 2.98 -11.64 14.86
N ASN A 16 3.18 -12.37 15.96
CA ASN A 16 3.80 -11.88 17.20
C ASN A 16 3.05 -10.71 17.86
N SER A 17 1.71 -10.68 17.77
CA SER A 17 0.89 -9.75 18.55
C SER A 17 -0.52 -10.29 18.77
N ASP A 18 -1.21 -9.82 19.79
CA ASP A 18 -2.61 -10.19 20.09
C ASP A 18 -3.63 -9.50 19.16
N ASN A 19 -3.17 -8.63 18.25
CA ASN A 19 -4.04 -7.94 17.31
C ASN A 19 -4.55 -8.89 16.21
N SER A 20 -5.88 -8.98 16.12
CA SER A 20 -6.57 -9.73 15.07
C SER A 20 -7.66 -8.88 14.40
N ILE A 21 -7.85 -9.09 13.10
CA ILE A 21 -8.92 -8.46 12.32
C ILE A 21 -9.81 -9.56 11.75
N SER A 22 -11.12 -9.47 12.03
CA SER A 22 -12.11 -10.39 11.47
C SER A 22 -12.62 -9.90 10.11
N ILE A 23 -12.46 -10.73 9.08
CA ILE A 23 -13.09 -10.58 7.78
C ILE A 23 -14.44 -11.33 7.82
N PRO A 24 -15.58 -10.65 7.60
CA PRO A 24 -16.89 -11.30 7.60
C PRO A 24 -17.01 -12.37 6.50
N LYS A 25 -17.76 -13.46 6.76
CA LYS A 25 -18.04 -14.53 5.77
C LYS A 25 -18.59 -14.06 4.41
N GLY A 26 -19.15 -12.84 4.36
CA GLY A 26 -19.71 -12.20 3.18
C GLY A 26 -18.75 -11.32 2.38
N PHE A 27 -17.46 -11.24 2.76
CA PHE A 27 -16.46 -10.50 2.00
C PHE A 27 -16.24 -11.18 0.64
N LYS A 28 -16.75 -10.54 -0.43
CA LYS A 28 -16.60 -11.01 -1.81
C LYS A 28 -15.35 -10.44 -2.51
N GLY A 29 -14.57 -9.61 -1.83
CA GLY A 29 -13.33 -9.04 -2.38
C GLY A 29 -12.34 -10.16 -2.66
N LYS A 30 -12.08 -10.44 -3.94
CA LYS A 30 -11.14 -11.49 -4.34
C LYS A 30 -9.75 -10.94 -4.65
N ARG A 31 -9.62 -9.62 -4.83
CA ARG A 31 -8.37 -8.99 -5.25
C ARG A 31 -7.60 -8.48 -4.04
N LEU A 32 -6.27 -8.42 -4.17
CA LEU A 32 -5.40 -7.94 -3.10
C LEU A 32 -5.75 -6.52 -2.67
N ALA A 33 -6.13 -5.64 -3.61
CA ALA A 33 -6.53 -4.26 -3.33
C ALA A 33 -7.74 -4.20 -2.37
N ASP A 34 -8.72 -5.09 -2.54
CA ASP A 34 -9.91 -5.14 -1.67
C ASP A 34 -9.51 -5.47 -0.22
N ILE A 35 -8.58 -6.42 -0.06
CA ILE A 35 -8.07 -6.88 1.24
C ILE A 35 -7.23 -5.78 1.90
N VAL A 36 -6.28 -5.20 1.17
CA VAL A 36 -5.41 -4.12 1.66
C VAL A 36 -6.25 -2.93 2.09
N TYR A 37 -7.21 -2.50 1.27
CA TYR A 37 -8.09 -1.40 1.62
C TYR A 37 -8.86 -1.70 2.90
N LYS A 38 -9.46 -2.90 3.01
CA LYS A 38 -10.27 -3.27 4.17
C LYS A 38 -9.46 -3.30 5.48
N LEU A 39 -8.23 -3.81 5.42
CA LEU A 39 -7.38 -3.99 6.60
C LEU A 39 -6.57 -2.73 6.96
N GLY A 40 -6.22 -1.91 5.96
CA GLY A 40 -5.31 -0.78 6.10
C GLY A 40 -5.98 0.59 6.15
N LYS A 41 -7.29 0.69 5.93
CA LYS A 41 -8.00 1.98 5.88
C LYS A 41 -7.73 2.84 7.12
N GLY A 42 -7.34 4.10 6.89
CA GLY A 42 -7.07 5.08 7.94
C GLY A 42 -5.68 4.96 8.58
N GLN A 43 -4.83 4.07 8.08
CA GLN A 43 -3.46 3.87 8.55
C GLN A 43 -2.47 4.07 7.40
N SER A 44 -1.19 4.18 7.72
CA SER A 44 -0.10 4.20 6.74
C SER A 44 0.29 2.76 6.37
N ASN A 45 0.21 2.42 5.09
CA ASN A 45 0.36 1.07 4.57
C ASN A 45 1.44 1.01 3.49
N ILE A 46 2.37 0.07 3.61
CA ILE A 46 3.32 -0.28 2.55
C ILE A 46 2.85 -1.58 1.89
N ILE A 47 2.81 -1.61 0.57
CA ILE A 47 2.46 -2.78 -0.23
C ILE A 47 3.66 -3.15 -1.09
N TYR A 48 4.31 -4.23 -0.71
CA TYR A 48 5.48 -4.69 -1.44
C TYR A 48 5.10 -5.47 -2.70
N ARG A 49 5.77 -5.14 -3.81
CA ARG A 49 5.63 -5.80 -5.11
C ARG A 49 7.00 -6.09 -5.71
N ASN A 50 7.08 -7.12 -6.55
CA ASN A 50 8.34 -7.57 -7.13
C ASN A 50 8.74 -6.79 -8.41
N LYS A 51 7.77 -6.16 -9.08
CA LYS A 51 7.98 -5.45 -10.36
C LYS A 51 7.44 -4.03 -10.28
N THR A 52 7.95 -3.14 -11.13
CA THR A 52 7.50 -1.75 -11.27
C THR A 52 6.04 -1.68 -11.67
N ASP A 53 5.67 -2.38 -12.74
CA ASP A 53 4.30 -2.39 -13.28
C ASP A 53 3.32 -2.97 -12.26
N ASP A 54 3.78 -3.91 -11.44
CA ASP A 54 2.99 -4.47 -10.35
C ASP A 54 2.66 -3.44 -9.25
N CYS A 55 3.51 -2.43 -9.06
CA CYS A 55 3.26 -1.32 -8.12
C CYS A 55 2.21 -0.37 -8.69
N GLU A 56 2.37 0.03 -9.95
CA GLU A 56 1.44 0.93 -10.64
C GLU A 56 0.06 0.31 -10.75
N ASN A 57 -0.03 -0.91 -11.29
CA ASN A 57 -1.29 -1.62 -11.45
C ASN A 57 -2.03 -1.78 -10.11
N PHE A 58 -1.29 -2.05 -9.02
CA PHE A 58 -1.90 -2.16 -7.70
C PHE A 58 -2.43 -0.82 -7.19
N ALA A 59 -1.65 0.27 -7.34
CA ALA A 59 -2.09 1.60 -6.95
C ALA A 59 -3.33 2.04 -7.72
N ASP A 60 -3.38 1.75 -9.03
CA ASP A 60 -4.53 2.05 -9.89
C ASP A 60 -5.76 1.20 -9.53
N GLU A 61 -5.57 -0.09 -9.23
CA GLU A 61 -6.64 -0.97 -8.73
C GLU A 61 -7.21 -0.44 -7.42
N LEU A 62 -6.35 -0.01 -6.49
CA LEU A 62 -6.75 0.54 -5.20
C LEU A 62 -7.44 1.90 -5.36
N SER A 63 -6.94 2.75 -6.24
CA SER A 63 -7.53 4.05 -6.58
C SER A 63 -8.96 3.89 -7.12
N LYS A 64 -9.22 2.86 -7.92
CA LYS A 64 -10.57 2.54 -8.43
C LYS A 64 -11.55 2.10 -7.33
N LEU A 65 -11.07 1.65 -6.17
CA LEU A 65 -11.92 1.34 -5.01
C LEU A 65 -12.28 2.59 -4.18
N LEU A 66 -11.51 3.66 -4.34
CA LEU A 66 -11.73 4.94 -3.66
C LEU A 66 -12.49 5.91 -4.58
N ASN A 67 -13.73 6.21 -4.20
CA ASN A 67 -14.56 7.22 -4.88
C ASN A 67 -14.39 8.64 -4.33
N ILE A 68 -13.47 8.82 -3.37
CA ILE A 68 -13.26 10.08 -2.67
C ILE A 68 -11.87 10.59 -3.02
N ILE A 69 -11.81 11.87 -3.39
CA ILE A 69 -10.58 12.63 -3.54
C ILE A 69 -10.18 13.12 -2.15
N ASP A 70 -8.90 12.99 -1.83
CA ASP A 70 -8.28 13.50 -0.62
C ASP A 70 -8.12 15.02 -0.75
N ASP A 71 -8.69 15.79 0.19
CA ASP A 71 -8.70 17.26 0.16
C ASP A 71 -7.38 17.89 0.64
N ASN A 72 -6.38 17.06 0.94
CA ASN A 72 -5.06 17.49 1.36
C ASN A 72 -4.33 18.33 0.28
N PRO A 73 -4.02 19.61 0.56
CA PRO A 73 -3.37 20.49 -0.40
C PRO A 73 -2.01 19.97 -0.91
N LEU A 74 -1.23 19.30 -0.06
CA LEU A 74 0.09 18.77 -0.44
C LEU A 74 -0.02 17.65 -1.48
N LEU A 75 -1.06 16.82 -1.37
CA LEU A 75 -1.32 15.77 -2.36
C LEU A 75 -1.82 16.33 -3.67
N GLN A 76 -2.62 17.40 -3.62
CA GLN A 76 -3.09 18.10 -4.82
C GLN A 76 -1.94 18.79 -5.56
N GLU A 77 -1.09 19.53 -4.85
CA GLU A 77 0.08 20.21 -5.42
C GLU A 77 1.07 19.21 -6.04
N ALA A 78 1.31 18.08 -5.36
CA ALA A 78 2.18 17.03 -5.88
C ALA A 78 1.62 16.40 -7.16
N ALA A 79 0.30 16.20 -7.23
CA ALA A 79 -0.36 15.68 -8.43
C ALA A 79 -0.30 16.69 -9.59
N ASP A 80 -0.53 17.99 -9.31
CA ASP A 80 -0.43 19.06 -10.31
C ASP A 80 0.99 19.13 -10.88
N TYR A 81 2.02 19.08 -10.02
CA TYR A 81 3.42 19.05 -10.46
C TYR A 81 3.70 17.85 -11.38
N ILE A 82 3.15 16.67 -11.07
CA ILE A 82 3.37 15.48 -11.90
C ILE A 82 2.72 15.65 -13.29
N GLU A 83 1.50 16.15 -13.34
CA GLU A 83 0.79 16.39 -14.59
C GLU A 83 1.50 17.42 -15.47
N GLU A 84 2.05 18.48 -14.85
CA GLU A 84 2.75 19.56 -15.53
C GLU A 84 4.16 19.19 -16.01
N PHE A 85 4.97 18.57 -15.14
CA PHE A 85 6.42 18.41 -15.38
C PHE A 85 6.84 17.00 -15.79
N ILE A 86 5.98 15.99 -15.63
CA ILE A 86 6.28 14.59 -16.01
C ILE A 86 5.44 14.21 -17.22
N HIS A 87 4.13 14.02 -17.01
CA HIS A 87 3.17 13.72 -18.07
C HIS A 87 1.75 13.76 -17.48
N LYS A 88 0.81 14.42 -18.18
CA LYS A 88 -0.61 14.50 -17.78
C LYS A 88 -1.29 13.14 -17.54
N ASP A 89 -0.86 12.11 -18.28
CA ASP A 89 -1.44 10.77 -18.18
C ASP A 89 -0.67 9.87 -17.22
N PHE A 90 0.29 10.41 -16.45
CA PHE A 90 1.03 9.62 -15.48
C PHE A 90 0.13 9.31 -14.27
N THR A 91 -0.17 8.03 -14.09
CA THR A 91 -1.21 7.57 -13.14
C THR A 91 -0.91 7.93 -11.69
N LEU A 92 0.35 8.23 -11.35
CA LEU A 92 0.75 8.68 -10.01
C LEU A 92 -0.03 9.93 -9.57
N ALA A 93 -0.32 10.88 -10.46
CA ALA A 93 -1.08 12.08 -10.12
C ALA A 93 -2.49 11.74 -9.62
N ALA A 94 -3.23 10.94 -10.39
CA ALA A 94 -4.57 10.47 -10.03
C ALA A 94 -4.58 9.64 -8.74
N ASN A 95 -3.50 8.89 -8.47
CA ASN A 95 -3.33 8.11 -7.26
C ASN A 95 -3.05 9.02 -6.04
N LEU A 96 -2.17 10.02 -6.17
CA LEU A 96 -1.83 10.95 -5.09
C LEU A 96 -3.05 11.74 -4.62
N ARG A 97 -3.92 12.17 -5.54
CA ARG A 97 -5.20 12.82 -5.20
C ARG A 97 -6.14 11.96 -4.36
N LYS A 98 -5.82 10.68 -4.13
CA LYS A 98 -6.58 9.76 -3.28
C LYS A 98 -5.74 9.21 -2.11
N GLY A 99 -4.62 9.85 -1.80
CA GLY A 99 -3.71 9.40 -0.73
C GLY A 99 -2.98 8.09 -1.05
N ILE A 100 -2.84 7.75 -2.33
CA ILE A 100 -2.16 6.54 -2.80
C ILE A 100 -0.91 6.96 -3.59
N ALA A 101 0.20 6.23 -3.42
CA ALA A 101 1.38 6.39 -4.26
C ALA A 101 1.92 5.04 -4.71
N PHE A 102 2.78 5.09 -5.73
CA PHE A 102 3.73 4.02 -5.99
C PHE A 102 5.15 4.56 -6.05
N HIS A 103 6.13 3.73 -5.70
CA HIS A 103 7.55 4.11 -5.73
C HIS A 103 8.42 2.95 -6.20
N TYR A 104 9.34 3.25 -7.12
CA TYR A 104 10.40 2.36 -7.54
C TYR A 104 11.61 3.17 -8.06
N GLY A 105 12.78 2.53 -8.12
CA GLY A 105 14.04 3.16 -8.52
C GLY A 105 14.02 3.93 -9.85
N PRO A 106 13.38 3.40 -10.93
CA PRO A 106 13.28 4.10 -12.21
C PRO A 106 12.50 5.42 -12.24
N LEU A 107 11.80 5.82 -11.17
CA LEU A 107 11.12 7.12 -11.12
C LEU A 107 12.12 8.29 -11.23
N PRO A 108 11.74 9.40 -11.89
CA PRO A 108 12.54 10.62 -11.89
C PRO A 108 12.94 11.05 -10.48
N GLY A 109 14.17 11.54 -10.30
CA GLY A 109 14.71 11.85 -8.97
C GLY A 109 13.85 12.83 -8.16
N SER A 110 13.31 13.86 -8.81
CA SER A 110 12.39 14.83 -8.20
C SER A 110 11.09 14.17 -7.71
N VAL A 111 10.51 13.27 -8.52
CA VAL A 111 9.30 12.51 -8.16
C VAL A 111 9.58 11.57 -6.99
N ARG A 112 10.72 10.88 -6.98
CA ARG A 112 11.12 10.02 -5.85
C ARG A 112 11.17 10.82 -4.57
N ILE A 113 11.97 11.89 -4.51
CA ILE A 113 12.13 12.71 -3.30
C ILE A 113 10.78 13.25 -2.81
N MET A 114 9.95 13.75 -3.73
CA MET A 114 8.61 14.25 -3.40
C MET A 114 7.73 13.16 -2.78
N VAL A 115 7.61 11.99 -3.43
CA VAL A 115 6.82 10.87 -2.91
C VAL A 115 7.35 10.40 -1.55
N GLU A 116 8.67 10.33 -1.40
CA GLU A 116 9.30 9.93 -0.14
C GLU A 116 8.96 10.88 1.01
N ASN A 117 8.96 12.19 0.77
CA ASN A 117 8.58 13.18 1.77
C ASN A 117 7.09 13.06 2.14
N LEU A 118 6.20 12.91 1.14
CA LEU A 118 4.78 12.70 1.38
C LEU A 118 4.48 11.44 2.20
N ILE A 119 5.27 10.37 2.03
CA ILE A 119 5.12 9.15 2.84
C ILE A 119 5.71 9.35 4.24
N LYS A 120 6.88 10.00 4.37
CA LYS A 120 7.49 10.30 5.69
C LYS A 120 6.57 11.15 6.56
N ASP A 121 5.88 12.11 5.96
CA ASP A 121 4.95 13.01 6.64
C ASP A 121 3.55 12.39 6.82
N GLU A 122 3.38 11.09 6.54
CA GLU A 122 2.11 10.35 6.63
C GLU A 122 0.96 10.91 5.79
N GLN A 123 1.25 11.70 4.75
CA GLN A 123 0.23 12.24 3.83
C GLN A 123 -0.29 11.13 2.91
N VAL A 124 0.60 10.25 2.43
CA VAL A 124 0.23 9.04 1.67
C VAL A 124 -0.17 7.91 2.63
N LYS A 125 -1.40 7.40 2.49
CA LYS A 125 -1.93 6.30 3.31
C LYS A 125 -1.62 4.92 2.74
N PHE A 126 -1.42 4.82 1.44
CA PHE A 126 -1.07 3.56 0.78
C PHE A 126 0.06 3.79 -0.22
N VAL A 127 1.18 3.10 -0.04
CA VAL A 127 2.28 3.12 -1.01
C VAL A 127 2.58 1.72 -1.52
N ALA A 128 2.54 1.52 -2.84
CA ALA A 128 3.03 0.30 -3.48
C ALA A 128 4.49 0.47 -3.91
N CYS A 129 5.39 -0.44 -3.53
CA CYS A 129 6.81 -0.27 -3.84
C CYS A 129 7.57 -1.57 -4.09
N THR A 130 8.72 -1.46 -4.75
CA THR A 130 9.74 -2.52 -4.81
C THR A 130 10.70 -2.45 -3.61
N SER A 131 11.60 -3.44 -3.47
CA SER A 131 12.53 -3.57 -2.32
C SER A 131 13.44 -2.38 -2.08
N THR A 132 13.75 -1.63 -3.13
CA THR A 132 14.63 -0.46 -3.03
C THR A 132 14.14 0.64 -2.09
N LEU A 133 12.83 0.71 -1.80
CA LEU A 133 12.28 1.68 -0.84
C LEU A 133 12.56 1.30 0.63
N ALA A 134 12.61 0.01 0.94
CA ALA A 134 12.62 -0.49 2.31
C ALA A 134 13.97 -0.28 3.03
N GLU A 135 15.05 -0.07 2.29
CA GLU A 135 16.40 0.10 2.83
C GLU A 135 16.77 1.57 3.10
N GLY A 136 16.14 2.51 2.39
CA GLY A 136 16.55 3.92 2.39
C GLY A 136 15.66 4.88 3.20
N ILE A 137 14.52 4.43 3.72
CA ILE A 137 13.52 5.33 4.29
C ILE A 137 13.02 4.85 5.65
N ASN A 138 13.19 5.70 6.67
CA ASN A 138 12.59 5.54 7.98
C ASN A 138 11.08 5.86 7.92
N LEU A 139 10.31 4.93 7.33
CA LEU A 139 8.88 5.11 7.09
C LEU A 139 8.05 4.76 8.34
N PRO A 140 7.14 5.64 8.80
CA PRO A 140 6.21 5.35 9.89
C PRO A 140 5.04 4.47 9.44
N ALA A 141 5.31 3.35 8.78
CA ALA A 141 4.28 2.45 8.31
C ALA A 141 3.67 1.62 9.45
N LYS A 142 2.34 1.64 9.58
CA LYS A 142 1.60 0.83 10.56
C LYS A 142 1.40 -0.59 10.05
N ASN A 143 1.26 -0.76 8.74
CA ASN A 143 1.08 -2.05 8.08
C ASN A 143 2.05 -2.22 6.89
N LEU A 144 2.51 -3.46 6.70
CA LEU A 144 3.23 -3.90 5.51
C LEU A 144 2.44 -5.06 4.89
N PHE A 145 2.25 -5.09 3.58
CA PHE A 145 1.58 -6.17 2.87
C PHE A 145 2.55 -6.83 1.90
N LEU A 146 2.80 -8.12 2.07
CA LEU A 146 3.69 -8.91 1.22
C LEU A 146 2.87 -9.94 0.45
N LYS A 147 2.99 -9.89 -0.89
CA LYS A 147 2.51 -10.97 -1.75
C LYS A 147 3.59 -12.03 -1.87
N LYS A 148 3.43 -13.14 -1.16
CA LYS A 148 4.33 -14.30 -1.27
C LYS A 148 4.00 -15.05 -2.56
N SER A 149 4.93 -15.05 -3.52
CA SER A 149 4.86 -15.93 -4.68
C SER A 149 5.31 -17.32 -4.23
N TYR A 150 4.37 -18.25 -4.12
CA TYR A 150 4.69 -19.66 -3.91
C TYR A 150 5.15 -20.26 -5.25
N SER A 151 6.33 -20.88 -5.28
CA SER A 151 6.55 -22.02 -6.17
C SER A 151 5.50 -23.09 -5.83
N ALA A 152 4.99 -23.79 -6.84
CA ALA A 152 3.67 -24.41 -6.94
C ALA A 152 3.17 -25.40 -5.86
N ASP A 153 3.81 -25.54 -4.69
CA ASP A 153 3.52 -26.66 -3.77
C ASP A 153 2.84 -26.31 -2.45
N TYR A 154 2.58 -25.04 -2.10
CA TYR A 154 1.91 -24.73 -0.82
C TYR A 154 0.94 -23.53 -0.89
N ALA A 155 -0.18 -23.65 -0.17
CA ALA A 155 -1.35 -22.76 -0.19
C ALA A 155 -1.06 -21.27 0.14
N PRO A 156 -1.86 -20.31 -0.39
CA PRO A 156 -1.55 -18.89 -0.33
C PRO A 156 -1.71 -18.32 1.09
N THR A 157 -0.66 -17.66 1.61
CA THR A 157 -0.74 -16.78 2.77
C THR A 157 -0.25 -15.37 2.42
N ILE A 158 -1.04 -14.36 2.75
CA ILE A 158 -0.66 -12.94 2.70
C ILE A 158 0.02 -12.62 4.04
N GLY A 159 1.27 -12.17 4.00
CA GLY A 159 2.04 -11.86 5.21
C GLY A 159 2.19 -10.35 5.40
N ALA A 160 1.89 -9.85 6.59
CA ALA A 160 2.34 -8.54 7.04
C ALA A 160 3.45 -8.66 8.09
N LEU A 161 4.53 -7.91 7.93
CA LEU A 161 5.68 -7.81 8.84
C LEU A 161 5.85 -6.34 9.23
N ARG A 162 5.81 -5.98 10.51
CA ARG A 162 6.19 -4.63 10.95
C ARG A 162 7.59 -4.69 11.58
N ARG A 163 8.41 -3.66 11.35
CA ARG A 163 9.63 -3.41 12.14
C ARG A 163 9.24 -3.15 13.60
N CYS A 164 9.98 -3.74 14.54
CA CYS A 164 9.95 -3.33 15.94
C CYS A 164 10.40 -1.87 16.01
N GLU A 165 9.61 -1.03 16.67
CA GLU A 165 10.10 0.21 17.26
C GLU A 165 10.75 -0.24 18.58
N ASP A 166 12.08 -0.41 18.56
CA ASP A 166 12.84 -0.56 19.78
C ASP A 166 12.93 0.81 20.48
N LYS A 167 12.59 0.76 21.77
CA LYS A 167 12.51 1.80 22.81
C LYS A 167 13.47 2.98 22.70
#